data_AF-A0A956J2J3-F1
#
_entry.id   AF-A0A956J2J3-F1
#
_cell.length_a   1.000
_cell.length_b   1.000
_cell.length_c   1.000
_cell.angle_alpha   90.00
_cell.angle_beta   90.00
_cell.angle_gamma   90.00
#
_symmetry.space_group_name_H-M   'P 1'
#
loop_
_entity.id
_entity.type
_entity.pdbx_description
1 polymer ?
#
loop_
_entity_poly.entity_id
_entity_poly.type
_entity_poly.pdbx_seq_one_letter_code
_entity_poly.pdbx_strand_id
1 'polypeptide(L)' 'MAGTIIGHGITIEGEITSDEEVVVAGTVRGKLSVEGSVTIDPGARVAVRLETEFELDF' A
#
# COMPACT_ATOMS: atom_id res chain seq x y z
N MET A 1 -16.29 -7.96 0.77
CA MET A 1 -15.01 -7.45 1.31
C MET A 1 -13.98 -7.69 0.22
N ALA A 2 -13.63 -6.64 -0.52
CA ALA A 2 -12.74 -6.71 -1.67
C ALA A 2 -11.54 -5.79 -1.41
N GLY A 3 -10.62 -6.23 -0.55
CA GLY A 3 -9.37 -5.49 -0.33
C GLY A 3 -8.48 -5.57 -1.56
N THR A 4 -7.76 -4.49 -1.85
CA THR A 4 -6.75 -4.48 -2.92
C THR A 4 -5.48 -5.14 -2.39
N ILE A 5 -5.11 -6.29 -2.97
CA ILE A 5 -3.93 -7.05 -2.54
C ILE A 5 -2.85 -6.98 -3.63
N ILE A 6 -1.71 -6.37 -3.30
CA ILE A 6 -0.51 -6.36 -4.14
C ILE A 6 0.33 -7.56 -3.73
N GLY A 7 0.26 -8.63 -4.51
CA GLY A 7 0.98 -9.88 -4.24
C GLY A 7 2.51 -9.78 -4.27
N HIS A 8 3.15 -10.77 -3.66
CA HIS A 8 4.60 -10.90 -3.62
C HIS A 8 5.22 -10.95 -5.02
N GLY A 9 6.32 -10.20 -5.22
CA GLY A 9 7.03 -10.12 -6.51
C GLY A 9 6.39 -9.19 -7.54
N ILE A 10 5.23 -8.59 -7.24
CA ILE A 10 4.63 -7.54 -8.07
C ILE A 10 5.36 -6.23 -7.79
N THR A 11 5.82 -5.56 -8.84
CA THR A 11 6.37 -4.21 -8.76
C THR A 11 5.38 -3.26 -9.41
N ILE A 12 4.88 -2.30 -8.64
CA ILE A 12 4.02 -1.23 -9.14
C ILE A 12 4.81 0.06 -9.14
N GLU A 13 4.90 0.69 -10.31
CA GLU A 13 5.54 1.99 -10.49
C GLU A 13 4.51 2.98 -11.03
N GLY A 14 4.15 3.97 -10.23
CA GLY A 14 3.14 4.97 -10.62
C GLY A 14 2.41 5.59 -9.45
N GLU A 15 1.17 6.00 -9.70
CA GLU A 15 0.26 6.54 -8.70
C GLU A 15 -0.81 5.49 -8.39
N ILE A 16 -1.00 5.20 -7.10
CA ILE A 16 -2.03 4.30 -6.59
C ILE A 16 -2.97 5.13 -5.73
N THR A 17 -4.26 5.04 -6.03
CA THR A 17 -5.32 5.68 -5.27
C THR A 17 -6.31 4.61 -4.84
N SER A 18 -6.59 4.51 -3.54
CA SER A 18 -7.56 3.57 -2.98
C SER A 18 -8.39 4.24 -1.91
N ASP A 19 -9.70 4.06 -1.99
CA ASP A 19 -10.70 4.47 -1.01
C ASP A 19 -10.94 3.38 0.05
N GLU A 20 -10.51 2.14 -0.21
CA GLU A 20 -10.62 1.00 0.70
C GLU A 20 -9.25 0.51 1.21
N GLU A 21 -9.27 -0.55 2.02
CA GLU A 21 -8.09 -1.21 2.57
C GLU A 21 -7.14 -1.72 1.47
N VAL A 22 -5.84 -1.43 1.65
CA VAL A 22 -4.76 -1.88 0.77
C VAL A 22 -3.78 -2.75 1.53
N VAL A 23 -3.53 -3.95 1.00
CA VAL A 23 -2.49 -4.85 1.51
C VAL A 23 -1.34 -4.92 0.51
N VAL A 24 -0.14 -4.58 0.98
CA VAL A 24 1.07 -4.51 0.17
C VAL A 24 2.03 -5.62 0.58
N ALA A 25 2.12 -6.68 -0.23
CA ALA A 25 3.09 -7.77 -0.09
C ALA A 25 4.23 -7.73 -1.12
N GLY A 26 4.18 -6.76 -2.05
CA GLY A 26 5.13 -6.59 -3.14
C GLY A 26 6.07 -5.39 -3.00
N THR A 27 6.50 -4.86 -4.14
CA THR A 27 7.26 -3.62 -4.22
C THR A 27 6.40 -2.51 -4.81
N VAL A 28 6.35 -1.36 -4.16
CA VAL A 28 5.59 -0.20 -4.63
C VAL A 28 6.50 1.02 -4.71
N ARG A 29 6.48 1.71 -5.86
CA ARG A 29 7.25 2.93 -6.12
C ARG A 29 6.37 4.01 -6.72
N GLY A 30 6.54 5.24 -6.24
CA GLY A 30 5.81 6.41 -6.76
C GLY A 30 4.95 7.10 -5.71
N LYS A 31 3.64 7.23 -5.94
CA LYS A 31 2.71 7.92 -5.05
C LYS A 31 1.61 6.96 -4.60
N LEU A 32 1.32 6.95 -3.29
CA LEU A 32 0.29 6.12 -2.69
C LEU A 32 -0.64 7.02 -1.87
N SER A 33 -1.87 7.16 -2.34
CA SER A 33 -2.95 7.89 -1.67
C SER A 33 -4.01 6.87 -1.28
N VAL A 34 -4.15 6.65 0.03
CA VAL A 34 -5.12 5.70 0.58
C VAL A 34 -5.90 6.39 1.67
N GLU A 35 -7.23 6.40 1.56
CA GLU A 35 -8.11 6.95 2.61
C GLU A 35 -8.41 5.93 3.72
N GLY A 36 -8.27 4.63 3.43
CA GLY A 36 -8.44 3.53 4.38
C GLY A 36 -7.15 3.02 5.04
N SER A 37 -7.21 1.80 5.56
CA SER A 37 -6.07 1.11 6.19
C SER A 37 -5.04 0.66 5.15
N VAL A 38 -3.75 0.83 5.47
CA VAL A 38 -2.63 0.30 4.68
C VAL A 38 -1.89 -0.74 5.51
N THR A 39 -1.92 -1.99 5.06
CA THR A 39 -1.18 -3.10 5.68
C THR A 39 0.02 -3.45 4.82
N ILE A 40 1.21 -3.46 5.40
CA ILE A 40 2.46 -3.81 4.70
C ILE A 40 2.91 -5.18 5.22
N ASP A 41 2.93 -6.17 4.32
CA ASP A 41 3.30 -7.54 4.66
C ASP A 41 4.82 -7.67 4.87
N PRO A 42 5.26 -8.66 5.68
CA PRO A 42 6.68 -8.89 5.95
C PRO A 42 7.48 -9.14 4.67
N GLY A 43 8.49 -8.30 4.42
CA GLY A 43 9.35 -8.40 3.23
C GLY A 43 8.90 -7.55 2.04
N ALA A 44 7.75 -6.88 2.13
CA ALA A 44 7.35 -5.88 1.16
C ALA A 44 8.29 -4.66 1.18
N ARG A 45 8.42 -3.98 0.03
CA ARG A 45 9.27 -2.79 -0.13
C ARG A 45 8.44 -1.63 -0.65
N VAL A 46 8.15 -0.67 0.22
CA VAL A 46 7.35 0.50 -0.12
C VAL A 46 8.27 1.72 -0.19
N ALA A 47 8.42 2.29 -1.38
CA ALA A 47 9.21 3.49 -1.65
C ALA A 47 8.35 4.51 -2.38
N VAL A 48 7.38 5.06 -1.65
CA VAL A 48 6.37 5.99 -2.17
C VAL A 48 6.28 7.26 -1.34
N ARG A 49 5.71 8.30 -1.93
CA ARG A 49 5.13 9.42 -1.18
C ARG A 49 3.77 8.98 -0.66
N LEU A 50 3.68 8.78 0.66
CA LEU A 50 2.46 8.37 1.34
C LEU A 50 1.66 9.62 1.73
N GLU A 51 0.44 9.74 1.21
CA GLU A 51 -0.52 10.77 1.63
C GLU A 51 -1.74 10.05 2.22
N THR A 52 -1.70 9.84 3.53
CA THR A 52 -2.75 9.15 4.30
C THR A 52 -2.69 9.59 5.77
N GLU A 53 -3.81 9.48 6.48
CA GLU A 53 -3.88 9.57 7.93
C GLU A 53 -3.64 8.18 8.51
N PHE A 54 -2.47 7.95 9.11
CA PHE A 54 -2.11 6.65 9.66
C PHE A 54 -2.15 6.65 11.20
N GLU A 55 -2.71 5.59 11.77
CA GLU A 55 -2.52 5.20 13.17
C GLU A 55 -1.58 4.00 13.21
N LEU A 56 -0.43 4.14 13.89
CA LEU A 56 0.50 3.03 14.12
C LEU A 56 0.13 2.34 15.43
N ASP A 57 -0.54 1.20 15.33
CA ASP A 57 -0.63 0.25 16.44
C ASP A 57 0.64 -0.62 16.43
N PHE A 58 1.44 -0.50 17.50
CA PHE A 58 2.64 -1.32 17.75
C PHE A 58 2.38 -2.40 18.79
#